data_AF-A0A976Q6Z2-F1
#
_entry.id   AF-A0A976Q6Z2-F1
#
_cell.length_a   1.000
_cell.length_b   1.000
_cell.length_c   1.000
_cell.angle_alpha   90.00
_cell.angle_beta   90.00
_cell.angle_gamma   90.00
#
_symmetry.space_group_name_H-M   'P 1'
#
loop_
_entity.id
_entity.type
_entity.pdbx_description
1 polymer ?
#
loop_
_entity_poly.entity_id
_entity_poly.type
_entity_poly.pdbx_seq_one_letter_code
_entity_poly.pdbx_strand_id
1 'polypeptide(L)'
;MAILDNNNTFKRRSNTYRLVIMNDDTYDEVVAFRLSRNSVYVGVSILFILLVGLTIALIAFTPLKYYIPGYGSKESQTELQLLKIRTDSLEQTIHFKEQYLEGLKKVLTEGNPQQLDTIPLQLPESKTSND
;
A
#
# COMPACT_ATOMS: atom_id res chain seq x y z
N MET A 1 48.88 -11.26 -31.78
CA MET A 1 47.88 -10.51 -31.01
C MET A 1 47.11 -9.62 -31.96
N ALA A 2 45.82 -9.83 -32.15
CA ALA A 2 44.99 -8.94 -32.96
C ALA A 2 44.45 -7.83 -32.06
N ILE A 3 44.79 -6.58 -32.39
CA ILE A 3 44.24 -5.39 -31.71
C ILE A 3 42.93 -5.06 -32.42
N LEU A 4 41.81 -5.25 -31.73
CA LEU A 4 40.48 -4.91 -32.23
C LEU A 4 40.27 -3.40 -32.11
N ASP A 5 40.27 -2.70 -33.23
CA ASP A 5 40.04 -1.27 -33.29
C ASP A 5 38.52 -0.97 -33.20
N ASN A 6 38.04 -0.69 -31.98
CA ASN A 6 36.62 -0.49 -31.64
C ASN A 6 36.12 0.95 -31.93
N ASN A 7 36.92 1.79 -32.60
CA ASN A 7 36.63 3.21 -32.79
C ASN A 7 35.55 3.51 -33.87
N ASN A 8 35.31 2.57 -34.80
CA ASN A 8 34.51 2.85 -35.99
C ASN A 8 33.00 2.57 -35.82
N THR A 9 32.62 1.82 -34.77
CA THR A 9 31.21 1.51 -34.44
C THR A 9 30.47 2.73 -33.87
N PHE A 10 31.16 3.56 -33.09
CA PHE A 10 30.60 4.77 -32.46
C PHE A 10 30.41 5.93 -33.44
N LYS A 11 31.23 6.01 -34.48
CA LYS A 11 31.18 7.09 -35.48
C LYS A 11 29.91 7.05 -36.35
N ARG A 12 29.33 5.86 -36.55
CA ARG A 12 28.07 5.67 -37.28
C ARG A 12 26.82 6.10 -36.46
N ARG A 13 26.93 6.18 -35.13
CA ARG A 13 25.80 6.51 -34.23
C ARG A 13 25.57 8.01 -34.06
N SER A 14 26.55 8.85 -34.41
CA SER A 14 26.52 10.30 -34.24
C SER A 14 25.99 11.08 -35.45
N ASN A 15 25.26 10.43 -36.37
CA ASN A 15 24.64 11.14 -37.49
C ASN A 15 23.61 12.16 -36.96
N THR A 16 23.82 13.41 -37.31
CA THR A 16 22.96 14.54 -36.94
C THR A 16 21.90 14.72 -38.00
N TYR A 17 20.62 14.56 -37.62
CA TYR A 17 19.49 14.81 -38.51
C TYR A 17 18.90 16.18 -38.15
N ARG A 18 18.54 16.98 -39.16
CA ARG A 18 17.88 18.28 -38.96
C ARG A 18 16.38 18.08 -39.20
N LEU A 19 15.58 18.23 -38.16
CA LEU A 19 14.13 18.31 -38.28
C LEU A 19 13.77 19.79 -38.37
N VAL A 20 13.23 20.22 -39.51
CA VAL A 20 12.78 21.60 -39.71
C VAL A 20 11.26 21.60 -39.78
N ILE A 21 10.63 22.44 -38.99
CA ILE A 21 9.20 22.73 -39.09
C ILE A 21 9.10 24.08 -39.79
N MET A 22 8.55 24.06 -41.00
CA MET A 22 8.39 25.23 -41.85
C MET A 22 6.91 25.57 -41.95
N ASN A 23 6.57 26.86 -42.00
CA ASN A 23 5.22 27.30 -42.27
C ASN A 23 4.90 27.08 -43.77
N ASP A 24 3.78 26.45 -44.07
CA ASP A 24 3.42 26.06 -45.45
C ASP A 24 3.10 27.28 -46.34
N ASP A 25 2.56 28.36 -45.77
CA ASP A 25 2.13 29.55 -46.52
C ASP A 25 3.28 30.53 -46.80
N THR A 26 4.19 30.71 -45.84
CA THR A 26 5.28 31.72 -45.93
C THR A 26 6.65 31.09 -46.18
N TYR A 27 6.76 29.76 -46.15
CA TYR A 27 8.03 29.01 -46.20
C TYR A 27 9.08 29.44 -45.15
N ASP A 28 8.67 30.15 -44.11
CA ASP A 28 9.55 30.55 -43.01
C ASP A 28 9.81 29.35 -42.09
N GLU A 29 11.09 29.16 -41.74
CA GLU A 29 11.50 28.15 -40.76
C GLU A 29 11.07 28.61 -39.36
N VAL A 30 10.03 28.00 -38.79
CA VAL A 30 9.50 28.39 -37.48
C VAL A 30 10.37 27.83 -36.36
N VAL A 31 10.80 26.56 -36.48
CA VAL A 31 11.74 25.93 -35.54
C VAL A 31 12.58 24.86 -36.25
N ALA A 32 13.90 24.94 -36.12
CA ALA A 32 14.83 23.93 -36.64
C ALA A 32 15.55 23.20 -35.50
N PHE A 33 15.20 21.95 -35.26
CA PHE A 33 15.85 21.12 -34.25
C PHE A 33 16.92 20.21 -34.87
N ARG A 34 18.15 20.25 -34.34
CA ARG A 34 19.23 19.31 -34.69
C ARG A 34 19.15 18.08 -33.79
N LEU A 35 18.45 17.04 -34.22
CA LEU A 35 18.28 15.79 -33.48
C LEU A 35 19.37 14.79 -33.88
N SER A 36 20.26 14.48 -32.95
CA SER A 36 21.06 13.24 -33.04
C SER A 36 20.25 12.08 -32.46
N ARG A 37 20.46 10.84 -32.93
CA ARG A 37 19.78 9.64 -32.39
C ARG A 37 19.93 9.52 -30.86
N ASN A 38 21.04 10.01 -30.30
CA ASN A 38 21.29 10.05 -28.87
C ASN A 38 20.48 11.15 -28.15
N SER A 39 20.36 12.36 -28.72
CA SER A 39 19.57 13.44 -28.12
C SER A 39 18.07 13.08 -28.05
N VAL A 40 17.53 12.42 -29.09
CA VAL A 40 16.16 11.90 -29.07
C VAL A 40 15.97 10.87 -27.96
N TYR A 41 16.91 9.94 -27.82
CA TYR A 41 16.85 8.92 -26.77
C TYR A 41 16.87 9.55 -25.37
N VAL A 42 17.71 10.56 -25.14
CA VAL A 42 17.76 11.29 -23.86
C VAL A 42 16.45 12.05 -23.62
N GLY A 43 15.90 12.74 -24.62
CA GLY A 43 14.63 13.46 -24.50
C GLY A 43 13.46 12.52 -24.17
N VAL A 44 13.35 11.39 -24.86
CA VAL A 44 12.33 10.37 -24.59
C VAL A 44 12.51 9.75 -23.21
N SER A 45 13.76 9.48 -22.79
CA SER A 45 14.06 8.96 -21.46
C SER A 45 13.61 9.91 -20.35
N ILE A 46 13.91 11.20 -20.48
CA ILE A 46 13.46 12.23 -19.52
C ILE A 46 11.94 12.28 -19.48
N LEU A 47 11.27 12.30 -20.64
CA LEU A 47 9.81 12.30 -20.70
C LEU A 47 9.21 11.05 -20.04
N PHE A 48 9.83 9.88 -20.26
CA PHE A 48 9.39 8.63 -19.66
C PHE A 48 9.54 8.65 -18.13
N ILE A 49 10.68 9.10 -17.62
CA ILE A 49 10.93 9.24 -16.17
C ILE A 49 9.95 10.24 -15.56
N LEU A 50 9.68 11.37 -16.24
CA LEU A 50 8.69 12.34 -15.79
C LEU A 50 7.28 11.74 -15.76
N LEU A 51 6.86 11.01 -16.79
CA LEU A 51 5.56 10.33 -16.79
C LEU A 51 5.45 9.30 -15.67
N VAL A 52 6.46 8.46 -15.47
CA VAL A 52 6.46 7.47 -14.38
C VAL A 52 6.46 8.14 -13.01
N GLY A 53 7.29 9.17 -12.82
CA GLY A 53 7.30 9.95 -11.58
C GLY A 53 5.95 10.62 -11.31
N LEU A 54 5.33 11.18 -12.36
CA LEU A 54 4.01 11.80 -12.29
C LEU A 54 2.93 10.76 -11.98
N THR A 55 2.94 9.58 -12.59
CA THR A 55 1.95 8.54 -12.28
C THR A 55 2.08 8.03 -10.85
N ILE A 56 3.30 7.83 -10.34
CA ILE A 56 3.55 7.46 -8.94
C ILE A 56 3.06 8.56 -8.01
N ALA A 57 3.37 9.83 -8.31
CA ALA A 57 2.88 10.97 -7.54
C ALA A 57 1.35 11.02 -7.54
N LEU A 58 0.70 10.87 -8.71
CA LEU A 58 -0.75 10.79 -8.80
C LEU A 58 -1.30 9.64 -7.95
N ILE A 59 -0.75 8.43 -8.01
CA ILE A 59 -1.22 7.31 -7.20
C ILE A 59 -1.06 7.58 -5.69
N ALA A 60 0.01 8.26 -5.29
CA ALA A 60 0.29 8.58 -3.89
C ALA A 60 -0.61 9.70 -3.32
N PHE A 61 -0.86 10.74 -4.12
CA PHE A 61 -1.67 11.92 -3.78
C PHE A 61 -3.18 11.68 -3.99
N THR A 62 -3.56 10.80 -4.92
CA THR A 62 -4.97 10.45 -5.20
C THR A 62 -5.39 9.28 -4.29
N PRO A 63 -6.64 9.21 -3.81
CA PRO A 63 -7.11 8.12 -2.95
C PRO A 63 -7.16 6.73 -3.61
N LEU A 64 -6.64 6.54 -4.83
CA LEU A 64 -6.59 5.23 -5.51
C LEU A 64 -5.86 4.16 -4.68
N LYS A 65 -4.85 4.53 -3.88
CA LYS A 65 -4.14 3.57 -3.01
C LYS A 65 -5.03 2.92 -1.95
N TYR A 66 -6.12 3.58 -1.54
CA TYR A 66 -7.06 3.06 -0.55
C TYR A 66 -8.02 2.01 -1.15
N TYR A 67 -8.01 1.83 -2.47
CA TYR A 67 -8.84 0.84 -3.15
C TYR A 67 -8.20 -0.56 -3.18
N ILE A 68 -6.93 -0.69 -2.78
CA ILE A 68 -6.27 -1.99 -2.61
C ILE A 68 -6.70 -2.54 -1.23
N PRO A 69 -7.49 -3.64 -1.18
CA PRO A 69 -7.89 -4.25 0.08
C PRO A 69 -6.61 -4.67 0.86
N GLY A 70 -6.46 -4.15 2.08
CA GLY A 70 -5.25 -4.29 2.90
C GLY A 70 -4.55 -2.97 3.22
N TYR A 71 -4.76 -1.92 2.43
CA TYR A 71 -4.33 -0.53 2.71
C TYR A 71 -5.53 0.35 3.10
N GLY A 72 -6.45 -0.19 3.91
CA GLY A 72 -7.58 0.55 4.45
C GLY A 72 -7.11 1.86 5.10
N SER A 73 -7.89 2.93 4.95
CA SER A 73 -7.62 4.19 5.64
C SER A 73 -7.35 3.91 7.13
N LYS A 74 -6.42 4.66 7.74
CA LYS A 74 -6.15 4.52 9.19
C LYS A 74 -7.45 4.58 9.99
N GLU A 75 -8.40 5.40 9.55
CA GLU A 75 -9.74 5.54 10.09
C GLU A 75 -10.52 4.21 10.12
N SER A 76 -10.58 3.47 9.01
CA SER A 76 -11.27 2.18 8.96
C SER A 76 -10.62 1.13 9.87
N GLN A 77 -9.29 1.12 9.97
CA GLN A 77 -8.60 0.20 10.89
C GLN A 77 -8.84 0.56 12.37
N THR A 78 -8.87 1.86 12.71
CA THR A 78 -9.18 2.31 14.06
C THR A 78 -10.62 1.99 14.45
N GLU A 79 -11.58 2.16 13.53
CA GLU A 79 -12.97 1.78 13.76
C GLU A 79 -13.14 0.28 13.95
N LEU A 80 -12.48 -0.54 13.12
CA LEU A 80 -12.49 -2.00 13.27
C LEU A 80 -11.85 -2.44 14.59
N GLN A 81 -10.77 -1.80 15.01
CA GLN A 81 -10.12 -2.08 16.30
C GLN A 81 -11.03 -1.71 17.48
N LEU A 82 -11.69 -0.54 17.43
CA LEU A 82 -12.65 -0.12 18.45
C LEU A 82 -13.83 -1.09 18.53
N LEU A 83 -14.37 -1.48 17.38
CA LEU A 83 -15.46 -2.44 17.30
C LEU A 83 -15.04 -3.79 17.90
N LYS A 84 -13.85 -4.29 17.53
CA LYS A 84 -13.29 -5.52 18.10
C LYS A 84 -13.20 -5.47 19.62
N ILE A 85 -12.65 -4.40 20.19
CA ILE A 85 -12.51 -4.24 21.65
C ILE A 85 -13.88 -4.27 22.34
N ARG A 86 -14.87 -3.58 21.77
CA ARG A 86 -16.24 -3.57 22.30
C ARG A 86 -16.89 -4.94 22.24
N THR A 87 -16.72 -5.66 21.13
CA THR A 87 -17.25 -7.02 20.96
C THR A 87 -16.59 -8.00 21.92
N ASP A 88 -15.25 -7.99 22.05
CA ASP A 88 -14.50 -8.85 22.97
C ASP A 88 -14.96 -8.61 24.44
N SER A 89 -15.18 -7.35 24.82
CA SER A 89 -15.68 -7.00 26.17
C SER A 89 -17.10 -7.52 26.42
N LEU A 90 -17.96 -7.45 25.40
CA LEU A 90 -19.33 -7.92 25.49
C LEU A 90 -19.39 -9.45 25.58
N GLU A 91 -18.56 -10.14 24.79
CA GLU A 91 -18.39 -11.60 24.82
C GLU A 91 -17.95 -12.08 26.21
N GLN A 92 -16.95 -11.42 26.80
CA GLN A 92 -16.51 -11.73 28.16
C GLN A 92 -17.64 -11.57 29.20
N THR A 93 -18.46 -10.53 29.07
CA THR A 93 -19.59 -10.31 29.97
C THR A 93 -20.67 -11.38 29.82
N ILE A 94 -20.93 -11.83 28.59
CA ILE A 94 -21.88 -12.92 28.30
C ILE A 94 -21.36 -14.23 28.93
N HIS A 95 -20.07 -14.53 28.75
CA HIS A 95 -19.45 -15.72 29.31
C HIS A 95 -19.58 -15.80 30.84
N PHE A 96 -19.30 -14.70 31.56
CA PHE A 96 -19.49 -14.67 33.02
C PHE A 96 -20.95 -14.85 33.45
N LYS A 97 -21.90 -14.32 32.67
CA LYS A 97 -23.33 -14.51 32.94
C LYS A 97 -23.75 -15.97 32.74
N GLU A 98 -23.27 -16.61 31.68
CA GLU A 98 -23.53 -18.04 31.44
C GLU A 98 -23.01 -18.91 32.58
N GLN A 99 -21.78 -18.69 33.02
CA GLN A 99 -21.19 -19.40 34.17
C GLN A 99 -22.00 -19.20 35.46
N TYR A 100 -22.47 -17.98 35.73
CA TYR A 100 -23.32 -17.68 36.88
C TYR A 100 -24.67 -18.41 36.81
N LEU A 101 -25.33 -18.37 35.65
CA LEU A 101 -26.61 -19.05 35.43
C LEU A 101 -26.47 -20.57 35.52
N GLU A 102 -25.37 -21.13 35.02
CA GLU A 102 -25.06 -22.55 35.15
C GLU A 102 -24.85 -22.96 36.61
N GLY A 103 -24.09 -22.15 37.38
CA GLY A 103 -23.93 -22.33 38.81
C GLY A 103 -25.26 -22.31 39.56
N LEU A 104 -26.13 -21.33 39.27
CA LEU A 104 -27.47 -21.26 39.85
C LEU A 104 -28.30 -22.49 39.50
N LYS A 105 -28.32 -22.90 38.22
CA LYS A 105 -29.04 -24.10 37.77
C LYS A 105 -28.58 -25.35 38.50
N LYS A 106 -27.27 -25.51 38.69
CA LYS A 106 -26.67 -26.64 39.39
C LYS A 106 -27.10 -26.69 40.86
N VAL A 107 -27.08 -25.55 41.55
CA VAL A 107 -27.55 -25.45 42.95
C VAL A 107 -29.04 -25.80 43.07
N LEU A 108 -29.87 -25.31 42.16
CA LEU A 108 -31.32 -25.53 42.18
C LEU A 108 -31.72 -26.97 41.80
N THR A 109 -30.92 -27.67 41.00
CA THR A 109 -31.26 -29.01 40.49
C THR A 109 -30.68 -30.14 41.34
N GLU A 110 -29.42 -30.02 41.82
CA GLU A 110 -28.70 -31.12 42.48
C GLU A 110 -28.68 -31.03 44.01
N GLY A 111 -29.17 -29.93 44.61
CA GLY A 111 -29.48 -29.85 46.05
C GLY A 111 -28.31 -30.05 47.03
N ASN A 112 -27.05 -30.11 46.57
CA ASN A 112 -25.89 -30.31 47.44
C ASN A 112 -24.75 -29.33 47.07
N PRO A 113 -24.46 -28.32 47.91
CA PRO A 113 -23.33 -27.41 47.70
C PRO A 113 -22.04 -28.06 48.18
N GLN A 114 -21.50 -29.02 47.43
CA GLN A 114 -20.10 -29.45 47.57
C GLN A 114 -19.22 -28.76 46.53
N GLN A 115 -19.25 -27.42 46.48
CA GLN A 115 -18.16 -26.64 45.89
C GLN A 115 -17.92 -25.45 46.82
N LEU A 116 -16.75 -25.43 47.45
CA LEU A 116 -16.29 -24.35 48.32
C LEU A 116 -16.38 -23.01 47.57
N ASP A 117 -16.52 -21.94 48.36
CA ASP A 117 -16.82 -20.53 48.04
C ASP A 117 -15.76 -19.81 47.16
N THR A 118 -15.07 -20.57 46.31
CA THR A 118 -13.97 -20.12 45.46
C THR A 118 -14.04 -20.91 44.16
N ILE A 119 -15.07 -20.67 43.34
CA ILE A 119 -14.92 -20.91 41.91
C ILE A 119 -13.82 -19.93 41.49
N PRO A 120 -12.60 -20.38 41.15
CA PRO A 120 -11.58 -19.45 40.71
C PRO A 120 -12.13 -18.79 39.46
N LEU A 121 -12.35 -17.48 39.54
CA LEU A 121 -12.61 -16.69 38.35
C LEU A 121 -11.43 -16.98 37.41
N GLN A 122 -11.71 -17.59 36.27
CA GLN A 122 -10.73 -17.66 35.18
C GLN A 122 -10.69 -16.25 34.61
N LEU A 123 -9.93 -15.38 35.28
CA LEU A 123 -9.60 -14.09 34.71
C LEU A 123 -8.78 -14.38 33.46
N PRO A 124 -9.18 -13.85 32.29
CA PRO A 124 -8.29 -13.87 31.15
C PRO A 124 -6.98 -13.21 31.59
N GLU A 125 -5.84 -13.88 31.33
CA GLU A 125 -4.54 -13.28 31.62
C GLU A 125 -4.55 -11.86 31.05
N SER A 126 -4.12 -10.90 31.87
CA SER A 126 -3.90 -9.55 31.41
C SER A 126 -2.89 -9.63 30.27
N LYS A 127 -3.38 -9.65 29.03
CA LYS A 127 -2.55 -9.43 27.86
C LYS A 127 -2.07 -8.00 28.00
N THR A 128 -0.91 -7.85 28.62
CA THR A 128 -0.08 -6.66 28.50
C THR A 128 0.11 -6.48 27.00
N SER A 129 -0.65 -5.53 26.45
CA SER A 129 -0.48 -5.03 25.10
C SER A 129 0.89 -4.39 25.06
N ASN A 130 1.91 -5.16 24.68
CA ASN A 130 3.17 -4.63 24.23
C ASN A 130 2.96 -4.19 22.78
N ASP A 131 2.46 -2.97 22.61
CA ASP A 131 2.62 -2.12 21.42
C ASP A 131 2.15 -0.70 21.77
#